data_AF-A0A4S8LTK7-F1
#
_entry.id   AF-A0A4S8LTK7-F1
#
_cell.length_a   1.000
_cell.length_b   1.000
_cell.length_c   1.000
_cell.angle_alpha   90.00
_cell.angle_beta   90.00
_cell.angle_gamma   90.00
#
_symmetry.space_group_name_H-M   'P 1'
#
loop_
_entity.id
_entity.type
_entity.pdbx_description
1 polymer ?
#
loop_
_entity_poly.entity_id
_entity_poly.type
_entity_poly.pdbx_seq_one_letter_code
_entity_poly.pdbx_strand_id
1 'polypeptide(L)'
;MDILAAAAISQEQVTSPHTPVRQGDDSGNGSSSPFGISEAVSLPQSGPPIDSASQRHPLGDLNTPGLNTTAEKRSASSSASHKPVKRQKQEKPVRKENTDSKANGHWTDAERETLFDYILGAENDKIFQKFQVNRTAVFKEVAKLLPHRDKAACDSHWTRSMVTYRNIKEFRKFTGGGGAKAANLDVGTLSAAQVKKWYDHGWYDLFDSRYGKNPKVERSLVLNSKMPISPAKPDDFKPKSSTTVSAHIDLADSDSEEGTIKTPSRPSSASKPVLSQSQRLRNQAQETTTVLTSYLAQKASLDQKRVEQKDKRLEMQDLNAKVERAEKLLADPSLPMDKRQQLQDFILSTILT
;
A
#
# COMPACT_ATOMS: atom_id res chain seq x y z
N MET A 1 9.35 -41.56 -41.44
CA MET A 1 8.75 -40.97 -42.65
C MET A 1 9.20 -39.52 -42.68
N ASP A 2 10.45 -39.35 -43.07
CA ASP A 2 11.15 -38.09 -43.17
C ASP A 2 10.70 -37.35 -44.42
N ILE A 3 10.23 -36.11 -44.27
CA ILE A 3 10.20 -35.14 -45.36
C ILE A 3 10.77 -33.83 -44.84
N LEU A 4 12.06 -33.66 -45.09
CA LEU A 4 12.79 -32.41 -45.11
C LEU A 4 12.17 -31.47 -46.16
N ALA A 5 11.80 -30.26 -45.75
CA ALA A 5 11.59 -29.15 -46.67
C ALA A 5 12.23 -27.89 -46.08
N ALA A 6 13.27 -27.45 -46.76
CA ALA A 6 14.07 -26.28 -46.46
C ALA A 6 13.27 -24.99 -46.67
N ALA A 7 13.29 -24.09 -45.69
CA ALA A 7 12.92 -22.69 -45.88
C ALA A 7 14.19 -21.84 -45.76
N ALA A 8 14.54 -21.22 -46.88
CA ALA A 8 15.68 -20.32 -47.04
C ALA A 8 15.51 -19.07 -46.17
N ILE A 9 16.55 -18.74 -45.41
CA ILE A 9 16.69 -17.49 -44.68
C ILE A 9 17.23 -16.45 -45.67
N SER A 10 16.36 -15.61 -46.20
CA SER A 10 16.76 -14.37 -46.86
C SER A 10 17.15 -13.34 -45.80
N GLN A 11 18.43 -13.00 -45.76
CA GLN A 11 18.92 -11.79 -45.08
C GLN A 11 18.41 -10.56 -45.84
N GLU A 12 17.43 -9.85 -45.29
CA GLU A 12 17.18 -8.47 -45.67
C GLU A 12 18.25 -7.58 -45.01
N GLN A 13 19.03 -6.90 -45.85
CA GLN A 13 19.95 -5.85 -45.44
C GLN A 13 19.13 -4.66 -44.93
N VAL A 14 19.24 -4.38 -43.63
CA VAL A 14 18.71 -3.15 -43.04
C VAL A 14 19.68 -2.02 -43.37
N THR A 15 19.40 -1.27 -44.43
CA THR A 15 20.05 0.02 -44.70
C THR A 15 19.53 1.05 -43.69
N SER A 16 20.42 1.59 -42.86
CA SER A 16 20.10 2.65 -41.90
C SER A 16 19.66 3.95 -42.61
N PRO A 17 18.57 4.61 -42.18
CA PRO A 17 18.26 5.95 -42.66
C PRO A 17 19.16 7.00 -41.99
N HIS A 18 20.03 7.55 -42.82
CA HIS A 18 20.85 8.74 -42.60
C HIS A 18 19.96 9.90 -42.10
N THR A 19 20.20 10.39 -40.88
CA THR A 19 19.53 11.60 -40.36
C THR A 19 20.36 12.81 -40.76
N PRO A 20 19.82 13.82 -41.47
CA PRO A 20 20.57 15.03 -41.79
C PRO A 20 20.66 15.94 -40.56
N VAL A 21 21.91 16.25 -40.18
CA VAL A 21 22.28 17.33 -39.28
C VAL A 21 21.77 18.65 -39.88
N ARG A 22 20.82 19.29 -39.21
CA ARG A 22 20.36 20.64 -39.58
C ARG A 22 21.10 21.65 -38.70
N GLN A 23 22.18 22.19 -39.25
CA GLN A 23 22.80 23.44 -38.82
C GLN A 23 21.77 24.57 -38.99
N GLY A 24 21.53 25.30 -37.91
CA GLY A 24 20.72 26.49 -37.87
C GLY A 24 21.41 27.47 -36.95
N ASP A 25 22.36 28.20 -37.54
CA ASP A 25 22.84 29.45 -37.01
C ASP A 25 21.70 30.49 -37.01
N ASP A 26 21.87 31.49 -36.16
CA ASP A 26 21.47 32.89 -36.36
C ASP A 26 20.48 33.49 -35.35
N SER A 27 21.01 34.52 -34.67
CA SER A 27 20.37 35.75 -34.20
C SER A 27 19.08 35.66 -33.36
N GLY A 28 19.08 36.05 -32.09
CA GLY A 28 19.35 37.43 -31.69
C GLY A 28 18.08 38.28 -31.84
N ASN A 29 17.27 38.40 -30.78
CA ASN A 29 16.44 39.60 -30.61
C ASN A 29 16.03 39.80 -29.16
N GLY A 30 16.40 40.95 -28.62
CA GLY A 30 15.95 41.42 -27.31
C GLY A 30 14.49 41.81 -27.35
N SER A 31 13.79 41.56 -26.25
CA SER A 31 12.50 42.18 -26.00
C SER A 31 12.52 42.84 -24.62
N SER A 32 12.66 44.15 -24.69
CA SER A 32 12.47 45.14 -23.65
C SER A 32 11.08 44.99 -23.03
N SER A 33 11.01 44.93 -21.70
CA SER A 33 9.76 45.07 -20.95
C SER A 33 9.74 46.45 -20.28
N PRO A 34 8.87 47.38 -20.69
CA PRO A 34 8.71 48.67 -20.02
C PRO A 34 7.25 48.88 -19.58
N PHE A 35 6.88 48.51 -18.35
CA PHE A 35 5.74 49.05 -17.61
C PHE A 35 5.96 48.67 -16.13
N GLY A 36 6.16 49.56 -15.16
CA GLY A 36 5.90 51.00 -15.12
C GLY A 36 4.50 51.30 -14.60
N ILE A 37 4.17 50.85 -13.38
CA ILE A 37 3.04 51.39 -12.60
C ILE A 37 3.43 51.50 -11.12
N SER A 38 3.72 52.74 -10.74
CA SER A 38 3.63 53.24 -9.37
C SER A 38 2.16 53.36 -8.99
N GLU A 39 1.75 52.84 -7.83
CA GLU A 39 0.67 53.48 -7.09
C GLU A 39 0.81 53.19 -5.59
N ALA A 40 1.17 54.25 -4.86
CA ALA A 40 1.17 54.28 -3.42
C ALA A 40 -0.27 54.49 -2.93
N VAL A 41 -0.77 53.59 -2.07
CA VAL A 41 -1.99 53.83 -1.31
C VAL A 41 -1.71 53.63 0.18
N SER A 42 -1.72 54.78 0.83
CA SER A 42 -1.85 55.16 2.24
C SER A 42 -2.25 54.10 3.27
N LEU A 43 -1.47 54.10 4.36
CA LEU A 43 -1.87 53.76 5.72
C LEU A 43 -3.18 54.45 6.14
N PRO A 44 -3.98 53.77 6.98
CA PRO A 44 -4.37 54.42 8.24
C PRO A 44 -3.93 53.63 9.48
N GLN A 45 -3.36 54.40 10.39
CA GLN A 45 -2.90 54.11 11.73
C GLN A 45 -4.04 54.41 12.72
N SER A 46 -4.49 53.46 13.56
CA SER A 46 -5.19 53.74 14.85
C SER A 46 -5.55 52.49 15.68
N GLY A 47 -4.73 52.23 16.72
CA GLY A 47 -5.02 51.73 18.09
C GLY A 47 -5.89 50.48 18.37
N PRO A 48 -6.03 50.03 19.66
CA PRO A 48 -5.47 50.54 20.92
C PRO A 48 -4.71 49.43 21.74
N PRO A 49 -4.19 49.73 22.96
CA PRO A 49 -3.27 48.85 23.69
C PRO A 49 -4.05 47.82 24.52
N ILE A 50 -3.47 46.63 24.73
CA ILE A 50 -4.02 45.63 25.64
C ILE A 50 -3.00 45.35 26.73
N ASP A 51 -3.49 45.54 27.95
CA ASP A 51 -2.76 45.57 29.20
C ASP A 51 -2.04 44.27 29.55
N SER A 52 -0.94 44.48 30.26
CA SER A 52 -0.25 43.49 31.06
C SER A 52 -1.14 43.06 32.24
N ALA A 53 -1.39 41.76 32.37
CA ALA A 53 -1.79 41.18 33.65
C ALA A 53 -1.32 39.72 33.77
N SER A 54 -0.30 39.55 34.61
CA SER A 54 -0.07 38.43 35.51
C SER A 54 -1.15 37.33 35.54
N GLN A 55 -0.71 36.09 35.30
CA GLN A 55 -0.84 35.03 36.30
C GLN A 55 0.14 33.88 36.01
N ARG A 56 1.21 33.85 36.79
CA ARG A 56 1.98 32.64 37.11
C ARG A 56 1.10 31.73 37.96
N HIS A 57 1.16 30.41 37.77
CA HIS A 57 1.06 29.39 38.82
C HIS A 57 1.48 28.01 38.24
N PRO A 58 1.92 27.04 39.08
CA PRO A 58 3.27 26.49 38.98
C PRO A 58 3.37 25.02 38.55
N LEU A 59 4.63 24.62 38.33
CA LEU A 59 5.16 23.26 38.34
C LEU A 59 4.48 22.36 39.39
N GLY A 60 4.12 21.15 38.95
CA GLY A 60 3.82 20.00 39.80
C GLY A 60 4.46 18.76 39.19
N ASP A 61 5.19 18.04 40.04
CA ASP A 61 6.20 17.03 39.77
C ASP A 61 5.73 15.67 39.23
N LEU A 62 6.74 14.95 38.74
CA LEU A 62 6.89 13.49 38.60
C LEU A 62 6.03 12.60 39.52
N ASN A 63 5.38 11.58 38.91
CA ASN A 63 5.63 10.14 39.19
C ASN A 63 4.54 9.21 38.60
N THR A 64 4.95 8.29 37.74
CA THR A 64 4.38 6.92 37.58
C THR A 64 5.05 5.97 38.57
N PRO A 65 4.66 4.67 38.77
CA PRO A 65 3.47 3.90 38.40
C PRO A 65 2.87 3.06 39.59
N GLY A 66 1.78 2.31 39.38
CA GLY A 66 1.35 1.29 40.35
C GLY A 66 0.07 0.53 39.99
N LEU A 67 0.19 -0.80 39.90
CA LEU A 67 -0.86 -1.84 39.78
C LEU A 67 -1.93 -1.69 40.90
N ASN A 68 -3.17 -2.22 40.78
CA ASN A 68 -3.62 -3.46 41.47
C ASN A 68 -5.15 -3.67 41.28
N THR A 69 -5.54 -4.85 40.78
CA THR A 69 -6.60 -5.79 41.24
C THR A 69 -7.92 -5.35 41.96
N THR A 70 -9.05 -5.78 41.34
CA THR A 70 -10.15 -6.67 41.84
C THR A 70 -11.21 -6.21 42.88
N ALA A 71 -12.46 -6.68 42.61
CA ALA A 71 -13.64 -6.88 43.49
C ALA A 71 -14.45 -5.63 43.89
N GLU A 72 -15.72 -5.47 43.48
CA GLU A 72 -16.93 -6.18 43.95
C GLU A 72 -17.15 -6.06 45.47
N LYS A 73 -18.21 -5.31 45.88
CA LYS A 73 -19.21 -5.68 46.92
C LYS A 73 -19.91 -4.44 47.54
N ARG A 74 -21.19 -4.29 47.17
CA ARG A 74 -22.39 -4.06 48.01
C ARG A 74 -22.36 -3.05 49.19
N SER A 75 -23.31 -2.10 49.09
CA SER A 75 -24.42 -1.82 50.03
C SER A 75 -24.42 -0.53 50.86
N ALA A 76 -25.58 0.14 50.75
CA ALA A 76 -26.31 0.96 51.74
C ALA A 76 -25.69 2.32 52.13
N SER A 77 -26.41 3.37 52.49
CA SER A 77 -27.82 3.77 52.51
C SER A 77 -27.80 5.18 53.09
N SER A 78 -28.44 6.18 52.47
CA SER A 78 -28.92 7.33 53.25
C SER A 78 -30.11 7.99 52.55
N SER A 79 -31.23 7.83 53.23
CA SER A 79 -32.54 8.45 53.10
C SER A 79 -32.50 9.98 53.04
N ALA A 80 -33.30 10.58 52.15
CA ALA A 80 -33.97 11.84 52.43
C ALA A 80 -35.26 11.96 51.60
N SER A 81 -36.34 12.18 52.35
CA SER A 81 -37.74 12.17 51.97
C SER A 81 -38.15 13.40 51.16
N HIS A 82 -38.74 13.24 49.97
CA HIS A 82 -39.56 14.27 49.34
C HIS A 82 -40.77 13.71 48.57
N LYS A 83 -41.95 14.04 49.13
CA LYS A 83 -43.34 14.18 48.66
C LYS A 83 -43.73 13.66 47.25
N PRO A 84 -44.88 12.97 47.12
CA PRO A 84 -45.42 12.54 45.82
C PRO A 84 -46.18 13.69 45.15
N VAL A 85 -45.61 14.25 44.07
CA VAL A 85 -46.36 15.07 43.12
C VAL A 85 -46.93 14.14 42.05
N LYS A 86 -48.27 14.03 42.02
CA LYS A 86 -49.02 13.45 40.90
C LYS A 86 -48.72 14.25 39.63
N ARG A 87 -47.74 13.81 38.84
CA ARG A 87 -47.58 14.26 37.44
C ARG A 87 -48.39 13.34 36.55
N GLN A 88 -49.31 13.98 35.84
CA GLN A 88 -50.04 13.45 34.70
C GLN A 88 -49.16 12.54 33.85
N LYS A 89 -49.76 11.40 33.51
CA LYS A 89 -49.42 10.51 32.41
C LYS A 89 -49.36 11.33 31.11
N GLN A 90 -48.24 12.00 30.88
CA GLN A 90 -47.86 12.47 29.56
C GLN A 90 -47.50 11.23 28.77
N GLU A 91 -48.33 10.95 27.77
CA GLU A 91 -48.05 10.03 26.69
C GLU A 91 -46.63 10.28 26.19
N LYS A 92 -45.78 9.26 26.36
CA LYS A 92 -44.46 9.25 25.76
C LYS A 92 -44.67 9.48 24.26
N PRO A 93 -44.03 10.49 23.65
CA PRO A 93 -44.05 10.62 22.21
C PRO A 93 -43.50 9.32 21.65
N VAL A 94 -44.28 8.75 20.71
CA VAL A 94 -43.93 7.62 19.85
C VAL A 94 -42.44 7.68 19.58
N ARG A 95 -41.70 6.79 20.24
CA ARG A 95 -40.31 6.51 19.97
C ARG A 95 -40.32 6.05 18.52
N LYS A 96 -40.05 6.97 17.60
CA LYS A 96 -39.74 6.63 16.21
C LYS A 96 -38.78 5.46 16.32
N GLU A 97 -39.16 4.35 15.73
CA GLU A 97 -38.30 3.19 15.59
C GLU A 97 -37.01 3.68 14.94
N ASN A 98 -36.04 3.98 15.79
CA ASN A 98 -34.66 4.01 15.43
C ASN A 98 -34.39 2.58 15.00
N THR A 99 -34.44 2.35 13.69
CA THR A 99 -33.77 1.24 13.03
C THR A 99 -32.26 1.45 13.23
N ASP A 100 -31.83 1.34 14.50
CA ASP A 100 -30.45 1.29 14.98
C ASP A 100 -29.85 -0.08 14.58
N SER A 101 -29.94 -0.42 13.30
CA SER A 101 -28.84 -1.10 12.65
C SER A 101 -27.76 -0.04 12.49
N LYS A 102 -27.09 0.32 13.59
CA LYS A 102 -25.79 0.98 13.55
C LYS A 102 -24.90 0.04 12.76
N ALA A 103 -24.87 0.26 11.45
CA ALA A 103 -24.01 -0.44 10.55
C ALA A 103 -22.59 -0.13 11.01
N ASN A 104 -22.01 -1.04 11.79
CA ASN A 104 -20.56 -1.24 11.91
C ASN A 104 -19.93 -1.60 10.54
N GLY A 105 -20.62 -1.28 9.44
CA GLY A 105 -20.35 -1.69 8.10
C GLY A 105 -19.16 -0.92 7.58
N HIS A 106 -18.14 -1.68 7.20
CA HIS A 106 -17.05 -1.22 6.37
C HIS A 106 -17.55 -0.29 5.25
N TRP A 107 -16.79 0.76 4.95
CA TRP A 107 -17.09 1.64 3.82
C TRP A 107 -16.99 0.84 2.53
N THR A 108 -18.10 0.72 1.81
CA THR A 108 -18.10 0.14 0.47
C THR A 108 -17.43 1.09 -0.52
N ASP A 109 -17.11 0.61 -1.72
CA ASP A 109 -16.46 1.46 -2.71
C ASP A 109 -17.44 2.43 -3.35
N ALA A 110 -18.70 2.00 -3.56
CA ALA A 110 -19.77 2.87 -4.05
C ALA A 110 -20.06 4.04 -3.09
N GLU A 111 -20.03 3.81 -1.77
CA GLU A 111 -20.17 4.89 -0.77
C GLU A 111 -18.99 5.88 -0.83
N ARG A 112 -17.77 5.37 -1.06
CA ARG A 112 -16.56 6.20 -1.18
C ARG A 112 -16.59 7.04 -2.44
N GLU A 113 -16.95 6.42 -3.56
CA GLU A 113 -17.11 7.07 -4.86
C GLU A 113 -18.16 8.18 -4.76
N THR A 114 -19.34 7.90 -4.20
CA THR A 114 -20.38 8.92 -3.97
C THR A 114 -19.86 10.09 -3.12
N LEU A 115 -19.13 9.81 -2.04
CA LEU A 115 -18.54 10.84 -1.18
C LEU A 115 -17.48 11.68 -1.93
N PHE A 116 -16.60 11.03 -2.69
CA PHE A 116 -15.50 11.69 -3.38
C PHE A 116 -15.99 12.47 -4.60
N ASP A 117 -16.86 11.91 -5.43
CA ASP A 117 -17.41 12.57 -6.62
C ASP A 117 -18.26 13.78 -6.26
N TYR A 118 -19.05 13.69 -5.18
CA TYR A 118 -19.84 14.83 -4.72
C TYR A 118 -18.96 16.02 -4.31
N ILE A 119 -17.80 15.76 -3.69
CA ILE A 119 -16.91 16.82 -3.17
C ILE A 119 -15.91 17.28 -4.23
N LEU A 120 -15.37 16.37 -5.04
CA LEU A 120 -14.21 16.59 -5.92
C LEU A 120 -14.52 16.52 -7.41
N GLY A 121 -15.70 16.02 -7.80
CA GLY A 121 -16.10 15.86 -9.19
C GLY A 121 -15.91 17.14 -10.00
N ALA A 122 -15.64 16.99 -11.30
CA ALA A 122 -15.32 18.12 -12.19
C ALA A 122 -16.44 19.17 -12.22
N GLU A 123 -17.70 18.72 -12.20
CA GLU A 123 -18.89 19.59 -12.22
C GLU A 123 -19.18 20.28 -10.87
N ASN A 124 -18.49 19.88 -9.80
CA ASN A 124 -18.82 20.23 -8.42
C ASN A 124 -17.92 21.34 -7.84
N ASP A 125 -17.38 22.22 -8.67
CA ASP A 125 -16.52 23.35 -8.25
C ASP A 125 -17.12 24.19 -7.12
N LYS A 126 -18.41 24.53 -7.24
CA LYS A 126 -19.14 25.32 -6.24
C LYS A 126 -19.26 24.57 -4.91
N ILE A 127 -19.41 23.25 -4.95
CA ILE A 127 -19.48 22.40 -3.76
C ILE A 127 -18.10 22.34 -3.11
N PHE A 128 -17.04 22.19 -3.91
CA PHE A 128 -15.66 22.17 -3.41
C PHE A 128 -15.28 23.51 -2.74
N GLN A 129 -15.64 24.65 -3.33
CA GLN A 129 -15.44 25.95 -2.70
C GLN A 129 -16.19 26.06 -1.36
N LYS A 130 -17.45 25.63 -1.32
CA LYS A 130 -18.22 25.55 -0.07
C LYS A 130 -17.59 24.58 0.93
N PHE A 131 -17.00 23.49 0.47
CA PHE A 131 -16.34 22.50 1.31
C PHE A 131 -15.11 23.08 2.02
N GLN A 132 -14.35 23.94 1.33
CA GLN A 132 -13.20 24.63 1.92
C GLN A 132 -13.60 25.59 3.05
N VAL A 133 -14.75 26.25 2.95
CA VAL A 133 -15.23 27.23 3.95
C VAL A 133 -16.07 26.57 5.04
N ASN A 134 -17.00 25.69 4.66
CA ASN A 134 -17.96 25.07 5.57
C ASN A 134 -18.09 23.56 5.28
N ARG A 135 -17.04 22.82 5.66
CA ARG A 135 -16.97 21.37 5.56
C ARG A 135 -18.17 20.66 6.18
N THR A 136 -18.66 21.18 7.31
CA THR A 136 -19.77 20.60 8.08
C THR A 136 -21.08 20.61 7.29
N ALA A 137 -21.38 21.69 6.57
CA ALA A 137 -22.60 21.78 5.76
C ALA A 137 -22.56 20.78 4.59
N VAL A 138 -21.43 20.71 3.87
CA VAL A 138 -21.28 19.79 2.74
C VAL A 138 -21.42 18.33 3.17
N PHE A 139 -20.82 17.93 4.31
CA PHE A 139 -21.00 16.58 4.83
C PHE A 139 -22.44 16.26 5.26
N LYS A 140 -23.22 17.26 5.70
CA LYS A 140 -24.65 17.05 5.97
C LYS A 140 -25.42 16.76 4.69
N GLU A 141 -25.07 17.40 3.57
CA GLU A 141 -25.70 17.13 2.28
C GLU A 141 -25.31 15.74 1.74
N VAL A 142 -24.02 15.37 1.80
CA VAL A 142 -23.58 14.02 1.38
C VAL A 142 -24.21 12.92 2.23
N ALA A 143 -24.35 13.14 3.54
CA ALA A 143 -24.98 12.17 4.44
C ALA A 143 -26.45 11.88 4.05
N LYS A 144 -27.14 12.79 3.35
CA LYS A 144 -28.49 12.51 2.82
C LYS A 144 -28.47 11.54 1.63
N LEU A 145 -27.37 11.50 0.88
CA LEU A 145 -27.18 10.61 -0.27
C LEU A 145 -26.71 9.21 0.16
N LEU A 146 -26.20 9.06 1.38
CA LEU A 146 -25.66 7.81 1.91
C LEU A 146 -26.59 7.24 3.00
N PRO A 147 -27.44 6.24 2.70
CA PRO A 147 -28.54 5.82 3.58
C PRO A 147 -28.14 5.27 4.96
N HIS A 148 -26.83 5.08 5.22
CA HIS A 148 -26.32 4.57 6.50
C HIS A 148 -25.12 5.35 7.05
N ARG A 149 -24.80 6.53 6.49
CA ARG A 149 -23.64 7.33 6.94
C ARG A 149 -24.11 8.66 7.48
N ASP A 150 -23.76 8.91 8.74
CA ASP A 150 -23.96 10.21 9.33
C ASP A 150 -22.83 11.19 8.95
N LYS A 151 -23.07 12.46 9.25
CA LYS A 151 -22.10 13.54 8.97
C LYS A 151 -20.74 13.27 9.65
N ALA A 152 -20.73 12.67 10.84
CA ALA A 152 -19.49 12.37 11.56
C ALA A 152 -18.70 11.21 10.90
N ALA A 153 -19.39 10.19 10.38
CA ALA A 153 -18.77 9.13 9.60
C ALA A 153 -18.13 9.66 8.31
N CYS A 154 -18.84 10.51 7.55
CA CYS A 154 -18.31 11.14 6.34
C CYS A 154 -17.05 11.95 6.64
N ASP A 155 -17.05 12.74 7.72
CA ASP A 155 -15.90 13.54 8.14
C ASP A 155 -14.69 12.67 8.53
N SER A 156 -14.93 11.67 9.39
CA SER A 156 -13.88 10.75 9.83
C SER A 156 -13.29 9.95 8.68
N HIS A 157 -14.15 9.52 7.73
CA HIS A 157 -13.70 8.83 6.54
C HIS A 157 -12.88 9.73 5.62
N TRP A 158 -13.37 10.95 5.34
CA TRP A 158 -12.66 11.94 4.55
C TRP A 158 -11.26 12.22 5.08
N THR A 159 -11.13 12.41 6.39
CA THR A 159 -9.85 12.69 7.04
C THR A 159 -8.86 11.54 6.85
N ARG A 160 -9.29 10.28 6.96
CA ARG A 160 -8.46 9.10 6.69
C ARG A 160 -8.10 8.96 5.20
N SER A 161 -9.02 9.29 4.30
CA SER A 161 -8.78 9.27 2.86
C SER A 161 -7.76 10.32 2.44
N MET A 162 -7.78 11.52 3.04
CA MET A 162 -6.76 12.54 2.82
C MET A 162 -5.36 12.08 3.27
N VAL A 163 -5.25 11.38 4.40
CA VAL A 163 -3.97 10.78 4.84
C VAL A 163 -3.50 9.75 3.82
N THR A 164 -4.39 8.87 3.38
CA THR A 164 -4.08 7.84 2.36
C THR A 164 -3.58 8.47 1.07
N TYR A 165 -4.28 9.49 0.56
CA TYR A 165 -3.87 10.23 -0.64
C TYR A 165 -2.48 10.86 -0.49
N ARG A 166 -2.19 11.51 0.64
CA ARG A 166 -0.85 12.08 0.89
C ARG A 166 0.24 11.02 0.84
N ASN A 167 0.03 9.89 1.52
CA ASN A 167 0.99 8.80 1.51
C ASN A 167 1.18 8.21 0.10
N ILE A 168 0.11 8.05 -0.70
CA ILE A 168 0.22 7.62 -2.12
C ILE A 168 1.01 8.65 -2.94
N LYS A 169 0.76 9.95 -2.73
CA LYS A 169 1.49 11.02 -3.44
C LYS A 169 2.98 11.00 -3.11
N GLU A 170 3.33 10.85 -1.83
CA GLU A 170 4.72 10.73 -1.37
C GLU A 170 5.38 9.47 -1.91
N PHE A 171 4.68 8.33 -1.89
CA PHE A 171 5.14 7.08 -2.48
C PHE A 171 5.49 7.24 -3.97
N ARG A 172 4.63 7.93 -4.74
CA ARG A 172 4.87 8.20 -6.17
C ARG A 172 6.08 9.10 -6.38
N LYS A 173 6.23 10.16 -5.58
CA LYS A 173 7.42 11.04 -5.61
C LYS A 173 8.70 10.26 -5.32
N PHE A 174 8.67 9.38 -4.32
CA PHE A 174 9.82 8.59 -3.91
C PHE A 174 10.24 7.58 -4.98
N THR A 175 9.28 6.85 -5.56
CA THR A 175 9.56 5.78 -6.52
C THR A 175 9.85 6.27 -7.94
N GLY A 176 9.64 7.56 -8.23
CA GLY A 176 9.69 8.07 -9.60
C GLY A 176 8.68 7.38 -10.54
N GLY A 177 7.63 6.77 -9.99
CA GLY A 177 6.70 5.90 -10.73
C GLY A 177 7.18 4.46 -10.95
N GLY A 178 8.41 4.10 -10.56
CA GLY A 178 9.00 2.78 -10.69
C GLY A 178 9.14 2.06 -9.34
N GLY A 179 8.08 1.42 -8.85
CA GLY A 179 8.10 0.34 -7.85
C GLY A 179 8.97 0.49 -6.59
N ALA A 180 8.33 0.74 -5.44
CA ALA A 180 8.98 0.81 -4.12
C ALA A 180 9.51 -0.54 -3.62
N LYS A 181 10.70 -0.94 -4.06
CA LYS A 181 11.46 -2.00 -3.37
C LYS A 181 12.69 -1.48 -2.62
N ALA A 182 13.09 -0.22 -2.82
CA ALA A 182 14.45 0.22 -2.44
C ALA A 182 14.56 1.22 -1.28
N ALA A 183 13.48 1.83 -0.80
CA ALA A 183 13.59 2.62 0.44
C ALA A 183 12.64 2.13 1.50
N ASN A 184 13.25 1.88 2.66
CA ASN A 184 12.60 1.73 3.95
C ASN A 184 11.93 3.06 4.41
N LEU A 185 11.28 3.79 3.50
CA LEU A 185 10.34 4.82 3.91
C LEU A 185 9.07 4.13 4.38
N ASP A 186 8.77 4.30 5.65
CA ASP A 186 7.49 3.92 6.23
C ASP A 186 6.41 4.86 5.67
N VAL A 187 5.92 4.56 4.46
CA VAL A 187 4.83 5.32 3.81
C VAL A 187 3.46 4.97 4.43
N GLY A 188 3.47 4.51 5.68
CA GLY A 188 2.36 3.95 6.42
C GLY A 188 2.03 2.51 5.99
N THR A 189 1.02 1.94 6.64
CA THR A 189 0.47 0.60 6.42
C THR A 189 -0.24 0.41 5.07
N LEU A 190 0.12 1.18 4.04
CA LEU A 190 -0.50 1.11 2.72
C LEU A 190 -0.06 -0.15 1.98
N SER A 191 -0.99 -1.09 1.82
CA SER A 191 -0.79 -2.25 0.97
C SER A 191 -0.79 -1.85 -0.51
N ALA A 192 -0.01 -2.57 -1.33
CA ALA A 192 -0.02 -2.40 -2.79
C ALA A 192 -1.43 -2.57 -3.40
N ALA A 193 -2.26 -3.43 -2.80
CA ALA A 193 -3.65 -3.62 -3.21
C ALA A 193 -4.49 -2.36 -2.97
N GLN A 194 -4.29 -1.66 -1.85
CA GLN A 194 -4.97 -0.40 -1.56
C GLN A 194 -4.56 0.70 -2.53
N VAL A 195 -3.26 0.79 -2.85
CA VAL A 195 -2.77 1.75 -3.86
C VAL A 195 -3.39 1.45 -5.23
N LYS A 196 -3.35 0.19 -5.68
CA LYS A 196 -3.97 -0.22 -6.95
C LYS A 196 -5.46 0.16 -6.99
N LYS A 197 -6.20 -0.12 -5.92
CA LYS A 197 -7.61 0.22 -5.81
C LYS A 197 -7.88 1.72 -5.96
N TRP A 198 -7.04 2.57 -5.37
CA TRP A 198 -7.16 4.03 -5.50
C TRP A 198 -7.00 4.52 -6.95
N TYR A 199 -6.14 3.86 -7.73
CA TYR A 199 -5.98 4.13 -9.15
C TYR A 199 -7.12 3.53 -9.98
N ASP A 200 -7.52 2.28 -9.71
CA ASP A 200 -8.59 1.60 -10.45
C ASP A 200 -9.92 2.37 -10.40
N HIS A 201 -10.23 3.00 -9.27
CA HIS A 201 -11.45 3.82 -9.11
C HIS A 201 -11.25 5.31 -9.50
N GLY A 202 -10.08 5.71 -10.00
CA GLY A 202 -9.80 7.12 -10.33
C GLY A 202 -9.77 8.08 -9.12
N TRP A 203 -9.84 7.57 -7.88
CA TRP A 203 -9.83 8.40 -6.68
C TRP A 203 -8.53 9.18 -6.54
N TYR A 204 -7.40 8.60 -6.94
CA TYR A 204 -6.14 9.34 -6.93
C TYR A 204 -6.19 10.57 -7.84
N ASP A 205 -6.70 10.43 -9.06
CA ASP A 205 -6.76 11.52 -10.03
C ASP A 205 -7.74 12.62 -9.61
N LEU A 206 -8.88 12.24 -9.00
CA LEU A 206 -9.82 13.19 -8.40
C LEU A 206 -9.16 14.04 -7.31
N PHE A 207 -8.42 13.40 -6.41
CA PHE A 207 -7.70 14.10 -5.34
C PHE A 207 -6.53 14.91 -5.90
N ASP A 208 -5.74 14.38 -6.83
CA ASP A 208 -4.57 15.06 -7.40
C ASP A 208 -4.97 16.25 -8.28
N SER A 209 -6.10 16.17 -9.00
CA SER A 209 -6.64 17.29 -9.77
C SER A 209 -6.93 18.52 -8.88
N ARG A 210 -7.51 18.30 -7.69
CA ARG A 210 -7.88 19.37 -6.75
C ARG A 210 -6.77 19.77 -5.77
N TYR A 211 -6.01 18.80 -5.28
CA TYR A 211 -5.03 18.96 -4.22
C TYR A 211 -3.58 18.83 -4.70
N GLY A 212 -3.35 18.35 -5.90
CA GLY A 212 -2.01 18.15 -6.47
C GLY A 212 -1.22 19.45 -6.55
N LYS A 213 -1.89 20.55 -6.89
CA LYS A 213 -1.31 21.91 -6.99
C LYS A 213 -1.33 22.70 -5.68
N ASN A 214 -1.92 22.16 -4.61
CA ASN A 214 -2.07 22.88 -3.35
C ASN A 214 -0.78 22.77 -2.50
N PRO A 215 -0.04 23.86 -2.24
CA PRO A 215 1.23 23.80 -1.53
C PRO A 215 1.08 23.32 -0.07
N LYS A 216 -0.12 23.47 0.52
CA LYS A 216 -0.43 22.95 1.87
C LYS A 216 -0.38 21.42 1.95
N VAL A 217 -0.64 20.74 0.85
CA VAL A 217 -0.58 19.27 0.77
C VAL A 217 0.85 18.80 0.49
N GLU A 218 1.65 19.65 -0.15
CA GLU A 218 3.05 19.36 -0.47
C GLU A 218 4.04 19.73 0.62
N ARG A 219 3.59 20.10 1.83
CA ARG A 219 4.54 20.33 2.92
C ARG A 219 5.35 19.06 3.07
N SER A 220 6.61 19.14 2.63
CA SER A 220 7.58 18.06 2.78
C SER A 220 7.50 17.67 4.24
N LEU A 221 7.02 16.45 4.52
CA LEU A 221 7.18 15.89 5.85
C LEU A 221 8.68 15.96 6.07
N VAL A 222 9.10 16.87 6.95
CA VAL A 222 10.48 16.96 7.39
C VAL A 222 10.68 15.67 8.15
N LEU A 223 11.09 14.64 7.41
CA LEU A 223 11.53 13.39 7.97
C LEU A 223 12.68 13.79 8.86
N ASN A 224 12.44 13.77 10.17
CA ASN A 224 13.44 14.02 11.20
C ASN A 224 14.46 12.86 11.26
N SER A 225 14.78 12.23 10.12
CA SER A 225 15.81 11.20 9.97
C SER A 225 17.23 11.75 10.15
N LYS A 226 17.38 13.01 10.58
CA LYS A 226 18.60 13.52 11.20
C LYS A 226 18.78 13.03 12.65
N MET A 227 18.28 11.86 13.04
CA MET A 227 19.04 11.11 14.04
C MET A 227 20.29 10.62 13.31
N PRO A 228 21.48 11.16 13.60
CA PRO A 228 22.69 10.52 13.13
C PRO A 228 22.62 9.09 13.64
N ILE A 229 22.51 8.14 12.70
CA ILE A 229 22.90 6.76 12.97
C ILE A 229 24.31 6.92 13.52
N SER A 230 24.45 6.77 14.83
CA SER A 230 25.76 6.91 15.47
C SER A 230 26.71 6.03 14.67
N PRO A 231 27.83 6.58 14.16
CA PRO A 231 28.81 5.79 13.44
C PRO A 231 29.17 4.63 14.38
N ALA A 232 28.77 3.43 13.98
CA ALA A 232 29.13 2.22 14.70
C ALA A 232 30.66 2.25 14.77
N LYS A 233 31.20 2.42 15.98
CA LYS A 233 32.65 2.40 16.19
C LYS A 233 33.16 1.07 15.62
N PRO A 234 34.12 1.10 14.69
CA PRO A 234 34.78 -0.11 14.23
C PRO A 234 35.82 -0.50 15.27
N ASP A 235 35.40 -0.96 16.45
CA ASP A 235 36.31 -1.48 17.48
C ASP A 235 35.82 -2.85 17.98
N ASP A 236 36.70 -3.84 17.80
CA ASP A 236 36.85 -5.07 18.58
C ASP A 236 35.87 -6.25 18.41
N PHE A 237 35.50 -6.60 17.17
CA PHE A 237 35.25 -8.02 16.88
C PHE A 237 36.56 -8.74 16.60
N LYS A 238 37.30 -9.01 17.68
CA LYS A 238 38.43 -9.95 17.69
C LYS A 238 37.87 -11.36 17.43
N PRO A 239 38.18 -12.02 16.30
CA PRO A 239 37.81 -13.41 16.10
C PRO A 239 38.58 -14.27 17.11
N LYS A 240 37.87 -14.85 18.08
CA LYS A 240 38.44 -15.96 18.87
C LYS A 240 38.64 -17.13 17.93
N SER A 241 39.89 -17.37 17.56
CA SER A 241 40.40 -18.60 16.99
C SER A 241 39.95 -19.78 17.87
N SER A 242 38.95 -20.52 17.40
CA SER A 242 38.72 -21.89 17.89
C SER A 242 39.62 -22.82 17.09
N THR A 243 40.61 -23.31 17.81
CA THR A 243 41.51 -24.43 17.51
C THR A 243 40.82 -25.52 16.69
N THR A 244 41.24 -25.62 15.43
CA THR A 244 41.06 -26.79 14.57
C THR A 244 41.87 -27.93 15.15
N VAL A 245 41.21 -28.90 15.78
CA VAL A 245 41.81 -30.19 16.07
C VAL A 245 41.68 -31.04 14.82
N SER A 246 42.82 -31.23 14.18
CA SER A 246 43.04 -32.14 13.06
C SER A 246 42.79 -33.58 13.52
N ALA A 247 41.92 -34.31 12.82
CA ALA A 247 41.87 -35.77 12.91
C ALA A 247 41.76 -36.32 11.48
N HIS A 248 42.85 -36.96 11.09
CA HIS A 248 43.06 -37.81 9.93
C HIS A 248 41.82 -38.67 9.62
N ILE A 249 41.38 -38.65 8.36
CA ILE A 249 40.52 -39.68 7.79
C ILE A 249 41.43 -40.54 6.91
N ASP A 250 41.94 -41.62 7.48
CA ASP A 250 42.62 -42.66 6.70
C ASP A 250 41.58 -43.58 6.08
N LEU A 251 41.69 -43.67 4.76
CA LEU A 251 41.02 -44.60 3.87
C LEU A 251 41.58 -46.00 4.16
N ALA A 252 40.74 -46.94 4.61
CA ALA A 252 41.06 -48.36 4.58
C ALA A 252 39.85 -49.15 4.10
N ASP A 253 40.03 -49.60 2.86
CA ASP A 253 39.38 -50.69 2.16
C ASP A 253 39.57 -52.01 2.94
N SER A 254 38.52 -52.84 3.08
CA SER A 254 38.63 -54.30 3.25
C SER A 254 37.27 -54.99 3.36
N ASP A 255 37.00 -55.78 2.32
CA ASP A 255 36.20 -56.99 2.26
C ASP A 255 36.31 -57.90 3.51
N SER A 256 35.19 -58.50 3.92
CA SER A 256 35.08 -59.95 4.22
C SER A 256 33.69 -60.32 4.76
N GLU A 257 32.91 -60.96 3.89
CA GLU A 257 32.17 -62.24 4.04
C GLU A 257 31.88 -62.84 5.43
N GLU A 258 30.65 -63.39 5.49
CA GLU A 258 30.17 -64.60 6.18
C GLU A 258 30.24 -64.77 7.71
N GLY A 259 29.07 -65.14 8.29
CA GLY A 259 29.00 -65.69 9.63
C GLY A 259 27.61 -65.76 10.25
N THR A 260 26.76 -66.64 9.73
CA THR A 260 25.46 -67.03 10.31
C THR A 260 25.59 -67.53 11.75
N ILE A 261 24.90 -66.90 12.73
CA ILE A 261 24.33 -67.60 13.90
C ILE A 261 23.01 -66.94 14.35
N LYS A 262 21.93 -67.72 14.30
CA LYS A 262 20.60 -67.43 14.90
C LYS A 262 20.69 -67.50 16.43
N THR A 263 20.14 -66.50 17.13
CA THR A 263 19.65 -66.64 18.51
C THR A 263 18.39 -65.81 18.73
N PRO A 264 17.26 -66.41 19.18
CA PRO A 264 16.05 -65.69 19.53
C PRO A 264 16.09 -65.31 21.02
N SER A 265 16.26 -64.03 21.32
CA SER A 265 16.24 -63.53 22.70
C SER A 265 15.31 -62.32 22.86
N ARG A 266 14.11 -62.64 23.34
CA ARG A 266 13.37 -62.03 24.45
C ARG A 266 13.12 -60.49 24.42
N PRO A 267 11.86 -60.03 24.51
CA PRO A 267 11.54 -58.61 24.59
C PRO A 267 11.97 -58.03 25.94
N SER A 268 13.17 -57.47 25.97
CA SER A 268 13.64 -56.59 27.04
C SER A 268 12.93 -55.25 26.87
N SER A 269 12.19 -54.85 27.90
CA SER A 269 11.56 -53.54 28.07
C SER A 269 12.65 -52.46 28.09
N ALA A 270 13.09 -52.04 26.90
CA ALA A 270 14.09 -51.02 26.71
C ALA A 270 13.52 -49.68 27.17
N SER A 271 13.99 -49.24 28.33
CA SER A 271 13.82 -47.89 28.84
C SER A 271 14.35 -46.89 27.81
N LYS A 272 13.48 -45.97 27.37
CA LYS A 272 13.80 -44.93 26.39
C LYS A 272 15.06 -44.18 26.84
N PRO A 273 16.08 -44.01 25.98
CA PRO A 273 17.27 -43.26 26.34
C PRO A 273 16.87 -41.83 26.67
N VAL A 274 17.22 -41.39 27.89
CA VAL A 274 16.96 -40.03 28.35
C VAL A 274 17.89 -39.09 27.59
N LEU A 275 17.37 -38.47 26.53
CA LEU A 275 18.05 -37.44 25.75
C LEU A 275 18.51 -36.30 26.66
N SER A 276 19.81 -36.02 26.63
CA SER A 276 20.45 -34.88 27.30
C SER A 276 19.78 -33.56 26.90
N GLN A 277 19.71 -32.60 27.84
CA GLN A 277 19.17 -31.26 27.60
C GLN A 277 19.83 -30.59 26.37
N SER A 278 21.13 -30.78 26.18
CA SER A 278 21.86 -30.25 25.01
C SER A 278 21.42 -30.89 23.69
N GLN A 279 20.94 -32.13 23.71
CA GLN A 279 20.43 -32.80 22.52
C GLN A 279 18.99 -32.33 22.20
N ARG A 280 18.17 -32.07 23.22
CA ARG A 280 16.84 -31.47 23.04
C ARG A 280 16.91 -30.07 22.41
N LEU A 281 17.84 -29.23 22.89
CA LEU A 281 18.05 -27.90 22.33
C LEU A 281 18.51 -27.94 20.86
N ARG A 282 19.39 -28.89 20.50
CA ARG A 282 19.80 -29.10 19.11
C ARG A 282 18.64 -29.54 18.22
N ASN A 283 17.81 -30.47 18.69
CA ASN A 283 16.64 -30.92 17.92
C ASN A 283 15.63 -29.77 17.72
N GLN A 284 15.38 -28.97 18.75
CA GLN A 284 14.50 -27.80 18.66
C GLN A 284 15.03 -26.74 17.66
N ALA A 285 16.35 -26.51 17.63
CA ALA A 285 16.97 -25.63 16.64
C ALA A 285 16.83 -26.20 15.20
N GLN A 286 16.94 -27.52 15.03
CA GLN A 286 16.72 -28.16 13.73
C GLN A 286 15.26 -28.09 13.27
N GLU A 287 14.30 -28.27 14.18
CA GLU A 287 12.87 -28.14 13.86
C GLU A 287 12.52 -26.72 13.42
N THR A 288 12.97 -25.70 14.17
CA THR A 288 12.70 -24.29 13.83
C THR A 288 13.31 -23.88 12.50
N THR A 289 14.54 -24.31 12.21
CA THR A 289 15.19 -24.03 10.92
C THR A 289 14.50 -24.73 9.75
N THR A 290 13.99 -25.94 9.97
CA THR A 290 13.20 -26.68 8.95
C THR A 290 11.89 -25.96 8.63
N VAL A 291 11.17 -25.47 9.65
CA VAL A 291 9.93 -24.70 9.47
C VAL A 291 10.18 -23.38 8.74
N LEU A 292 11.27 -22.67 9.06
CA LEU A 292 11.62 -21.44 8.35
C LEU A 292 11.98 -21.71 6.89
N THR A 293 12.72 -22.80 6.63
CA THR A 293 13.10 -23.19 5.26
C THR A 293 11.88 -23.56 4.43
N SER A 294 10.94 -24.32 4.98
CA SER A 294 9.70 -24.68 4.27
C SER A 294 8.82 -23.46 3.97
N TYR A 295 8.71 -22.51 4.91
CA TYR A 295 8.02 -21.25 4.69
C TYR A 295 8.65 -20.42 3.56
N LEU A 296 9.98 -20.29 3.54
CA LEU A 296 10.70 -19.57 2.49
C LEU A 296 10.52 -20.23 1.11
N ALA A 297 10.58 -21.56 1.04
CA ALA A 297 10.32 -22.30 -0.19
C ALA A 297 8.88 -22.11 -0.69
N GLN A 298 7.89 -22.15 0.21
CA GLN A 298 6.49 -21.88 -0.13
C GLN A 298 6.31 -20.46 -0.64
N LYS A 299 6.95 -19.47 0.00
CA LYS A 299 6.89 -18.07 -0.43
C LYS A 299 7.51 -17.88 -1.81
N ALA A 300 8.68 -18.49 -2.07
CA ALA A 300 9.33 -18.45 -3.39
C ALA A 300 8.43 -19.05 -4.48
N SER A 301 7.75 -20.17 -4.20
CA SER A 301 6.79 -20.78 -5.13
C SER A 301 5.59 -19.86 -5.44
N LEU A 302 5.04 -19.17 -4.43
CA LEU A 302 3.96 -18.20 -4.64
C LEU A 302 4.41 -16.99 -5.47
N ASP A 303 5.62 -16.49 -5.24
CA ASP A 303 6.17 -15.38 -6.01
C ASP A 303 6.44 -15.79 -7.46
N GLN A 304 6.93 -17.02 -7.71
CA GLN A 304 7.08 -17.57 -9.05
C GLN A 304 5.74 -17.66 -9.79
N LYS A 305 4.68 -18.16 -9.14
CA LYS A 305 3.33 -18.19 -9.73
C LYS A 305 2.80 -16.80 -10.07
N ARG A 306 3.11 -15.77 -9.26
CA ARG A 306 2.72 -14.38 -9.55
C ARG A 306 3.43 -13.81 -10.76
N VAL A 307 4.71 -14.16 -10.96
CA VAL A 307 5.47 -13.78 -12.15
C VAL A 307 4.87 -14.44 -13.39
N GLU A 308 4.67 -15.76 -13.35
CA GLU A 308 4.07 -16.51 -14.47
C GLU A 308 2.68 -15.98 -14.85
N GLN A 309 1.85 -15.61 -13.87
CA GLN A 309 0.53 -15.02 -14.14
C GLN A 309 0.63 -13.63 -14.80
N LYS A 310 1.64 -12.83 -14.45
CA LYS A 310 1.87 -11.53 -15.10
C LYS A 310 2.35 -11.72 -16.54
N ASP A 311 3.24 -12.67 -16.77
CA ASP A 311 3.76 -12.96 -18.10
C ASP A 311 2.62 -13.43 -19.03
N LYS A 312 1.75 -14.33 -18.57
CA LYS A 312 0.54 -14.74 -19.29
C LYS A 312 -0.40 -13.58 -19.62
N ARG A 313 -0.54 -12.59 -18.72
CA ARG A 313 -1.36 -11.40 -18.98
C ARG A 313 -0.76 -10.49 -20.05
N LEU A 314 0.57 -10.31 -20.02
CA LEU A 314 1.28 -9.52 -21.03
C LEU A 314 1.22 -10.20 -22.39
N GLU A 315 1.38 -11.52 -22.44
CA GLU A 315 1.25 -12.32 -23.67
C GLU A 315 -0.16 -12.19 -24.27
N MET A 316 -1.20 -12.33 -23.45
CA MET A 316 -2.59 -12.13 -23.88
C MET A 316 -2.87 -10.70 -24.36
N GLN A 317 -2.26 -9.70 -23.73
CA GLN A 317 -2.37 -8.30 -24.16
C GLN A 317 -1.70 -8.07 -25.52
N ASP A 318 -0.53 -8.66 -25.77
CA ASP A 318 0.16 -8.59 -27.07
C ASP A 318 -0.63 -9.30 -28.16
N LEU A 319 -1.22 -10.48 -27.87
CA LEU A 319 -2.11 -11.18 -28.78
C LEU A 319 -3.34 -10.33 -29.13
N ASN A 320 -3.99 -9.72 -28.14
CA ASN A 320 -5.12 -8.82 -28.39
C ASN A 320 -4.72 -7.61 -29.24
N ALA A 321 -3.55 -7.01 -28.99
CA ALA A 321 -3.05 -5.91 -29.81
C ALA A 321 -2.68 -6.34 -31.25
N LYS A 322 -2.32 -7.60 -31.47
CA LYS A 322 -2.13 -8.16 -32.82
C LYS A 322 -3.46 -8.40 -33.52
N VAL A 323 -4.46 -8.93 -32.82
CA VAL A 323 -5.83 -9.11 -33.34
C VAL A 323 -6.42 -7.76 -33.74
N GLU A 324 -6.33 -6.74 -32.88
CA GLU A 324 -6.85 -5.40 -33.18
C GLU A 324 -6.19 -4.78 -34.42
N ARG A 325 -4.87 -4.98 -34.61
CA ARG A 325 -4.15 -4.55 -35.82
C ARG A 325 -4.60 -5.33 -37.05
N ALA A 326 -4.81 -6.64 -36.94
CA ALA A 326 -5.31 -7.48 -38.02
C ALA A 326 -6.72 -7.06 -38.45
N GLU A 327 -7.62 -6.78 -37.50
CA GLU A 327 -8.96 -6.27 -37.76
C GLU A 327 -8.94 -4.92 -38.50
N LYS A 328 -8.05 -4.01 -38.08
CA LYS A 328 -7.85 -2.72 -38.76
C LYS A 328 -7.39 -2.89 -40.22
N LEU A 329 -6.50 -3.84 -40.49
CA LEU A 329 -6.07 -4.16 -41.86
C LEU A 329 -7.19 -4.81 -42.67
N LEU A 330 -8.02 -5.65 -42.03
CA LEU A 330 -9.15 -6.32 -42.68
C LEU A 330 -10.22 -5.33 -43.16
N ALA A 331 -10.37 -4.20 -42.45
CA ALA A 331 -11.29 -3.13 -42.80
C ALA A 331 -10.90 -2.35 -44.06
N ASP A 332 -9.65 -2.46 -44.54
CA ASP A 332 -9.20 -1.82 -45.76
C ASP A 332 -9.75 -2.55 -47.01
N PRO A 333 -10.58 -1.89 -47.84
CA PRO A 333 -11.15 -2.51 -49.04
C PRO A 333 -10.10 -2.73 -50.15
N SER A 334 -8.94 -2.09 -50.08
CA SER A 334 -7.86 -2.24 -51.08
C SER A 334 -7.00 -3.48 -50.86
N LEU A 335 -7.20 -4.20 -49.75
CA LEU A 335 -6.40 -5.37 -49.40
C LEU A 335 -6.69 -6.55 -50.35
N PRO A 336 -5.65 -7.19 -50.95
CA PRO A 336 -5.83 -8.37 -51.79
C PRO A 336 -6.57 -9.50 -51.06
N MET A 337 -7.44 -10.22 -51.77
CA MET A 337 -8.29 -11.28 -51.19
C MET A 337 -7.47 -12.37 -50.46
N ASP A 338 -6.31 -12.76 -50.99
CA ASP A 338 -5.45 -13.77 -50.35
C ASP A 338 -4.95 -13.31 -48.97
N LYS A 339 -4.54 -12.04 -48.85
CA LYS A 339 -4.10 -11.46 -47.57
C LYS A 339 -5.25 -11.31 -46.59
N ARG A 340 -6.44 -10.96 -47.10
CA ARG A 340 -7.67 -10.90 -46.32
C ARG A 340 -8.03 -12.27 -45.73
N GLN A 341 -7.92 -13.35 -46.50
CA GLN A 341 -8.13 -14.72 -45.99
C GLN A 341 -7.11 -15.10 -44.91
N GLN A 342 -5.82 -14.81 -45.13
CA GLN A 342 -4.77 -15.09 -44.13
C GLN A 342 -5.01 -14.37 -42.81
N LEU A 343 -5.46 -13.11 -42.84
CA LEU A 343 -5.80 -12.37 -41.62
C LEU A 343 -7.01 -12.96 -40.90
N GLN A 344 -8.03 -13.41 -41.63
CA GLN A 344 -9.19 -14.07 -41.04
C GLN A 344 -8.81 -15.39 -40.35
N ASP A 345 -7.99 -16.22 -41.00
CA ASP A 345 -7.51 -17.47 -40.43
C ASP A 345 -6.65 -17.23 -39.17
N PHE A 346 -5.80 -16.20 -39.19
CA PHE A 346 -5.01 -15.78 -38.03
C PHE A 346 -5.89 -15.36 -36.85
N ILE A 347 -6.92 -14.53 -37.09
CA ILE A 347 -7.84 -14.07 -36.04
C ILE A 347 -8.60 -15.26 -35.45
N LEU A 348 -9.14 -16.15 -36.30
CA LEU A 348 -9.88 -17.33 -35.85
C LEU A 348 -9.00 -18.30 -35.04
N SER A 349 -7.76 -18.55 -35.49
CA SER A 349 -6.80 -19.38 -34.75
C SER A 349 -6.46 -18.78 -33.38
N THR A 350 -6.36 -17.46 -33.28
CA THR A 350 -6.01 -16.77 -32.03
C THR A 350 -7.16 -16.78 -31.02
N ILE A 351 -8.41 -16.69 -31.48
CA ILE A 351 -9.60 -16.70 -30.60
C ILE A 351 -9.91 -18.11 -30.06
N LEU A 352 -9.54 -19.16 -30.81
CA LEU A 352 -9.80 -20.55 -30.43
C LEU A 352 -8.74 -21.16 -29.48
N THR A 353 -7.63 -20.47 -29.25
CA THR A 353 -6.54 -20.89 -28.34
C THR A 353 -6.71 -20.22 -26.98
#